data_AF-A0A951BFE6-F1
#
_entry.id   AF-A0A951BFE6-F1
#
_cell.length_a   1.000
_cell.length_b   1.000
_cell.length_c   1.000
_cell.angle_alpha   90.00
_cell.angle_beta   90.00
_cell.angle_gamma   90.00
#
_symmetry.space_group_name_H-M   'P 1'
#
loop_
_entity.id
_entity.type
_entity.pdbx_description
1 polymer ?
#
loop_
_entity_poly.entity_id
_entity_poly.type
_entity_poly.pdbx_seq_one_letter_code
_entity_poly.pdbx_strand_id
1 'polypeptide(L)' 'AALEMLGRFNEDLAALQRMIRWGDGEGLFNLFTRTRAIRRSIIAEGQETAAPDFGRHAEDELD' A
#
# COMPACT_ATOMS: atom_id res chain seq x y z
N ALA A 1 9.96 -3.50 -16.22
CA ALA A 1 9.05 -2.79 -15.30
C ALA A 1 8.54 -3.70 -14.17
N ALA A 2 7.86 -4.82 -14.44
CA ALA A 2 7.29 -5.66 -13.36
C ALA A 2 8.32 -6.25 -12.38
N LEU A 3 9.42 -6.83 -12.89
CA LEU A 3 10.49 -7.40 -12.04
C LEU A 3 11.17 -6.34 -11.15
N GLU A 4 11.30 -5.11 -11.64
CA GLU A 4 11.84 -3.99 -10.88
C GLU A 4 10.92 -3.61 -9.72
N MET A 5 9.60 -3.54 -9.97
CA MET A 5 8.63 -3.27 -8.91
C MET A 5 8.61 -4.38 -7.85
N LEU A 6 8.74 -5.65 -8.26
CA LEU A 6 8.88 -6.78 -7.33
C LEU A 6 10.17 -6.70 -6.51
N GLY A 7 11.28 -6.26 -7.11
CA GLY A 7 12.54 -6.01 -6.40
C GLY A 7 12.38 -4.99 -5.28
N ARG A 8 11.84 -3.80 -5.59
CA ARG A 8 11.59 -2.73 -4.61
C ARG A 8 10.64 -3.19 -3.49
N PHE A 9 9.59 -3.92 -3.85
CA PHE A 9 8.67 -4.47 -2.85
C PHE A 9 9.37 -5.39 -1.85
N ASN A 10 10.26 -6.27 -2.33
CA ASN A 10 11.03 -7.15 -1.46
C ASN A 10 11.98 -6.37 -0.55
N GLU A 11 12.60 -5.30 -1.05
CA GLU A 11 13.48 -4.42 -0.27
C GLU A 11 12.70 -3.70 0.85
N ASP A 12 11.54 -3.13 0.53
CA ASP A 12 10.66 -2.48 1.49
C ASP A 12 10.16 -3.45 2.58
N LEU A 13 9.80 -4.68 2.18
CA LEU A 13 9.38 -5.72 3.13
C LEU A 13 10.53 -6.14 4.05
N ALA A 14 11.74 -6.31 3.51
CA ALA A 14 12.91 -6.62 4.33
C ALA A 14 13.23 -5.49 5.32
N ALA A 15 13.05 -4.22 4.93
CA ALA A 15 13.20 -3.08 5.83
C ALA A 15 12.16 -3.11 6.96
N LEU A 16 10.88 -3.34 6.63
CA LEU A 16 9.80 -3.48 7.62
C LEU A 16 10.07 -4.60 8.62
N GLN A 17 10.51 -5.76 8.15
CA GLN A 17 10.86 -6.89 9.01
C GLN A 17 11.99 -6.55 10.00
N ARG A 18 13.01 -5.79 9.57
CA ARG A 18 14.11 -5.35 10.46
C ARG A 18 13.60 -4.39 11.53
N MET A 19 12.77 -3.40 11.15
CA MET A 19 12.18 -2.47 12.11
C MET A 19 11.40 -3.20 13.21
N ILE A 20 10.59 -4.19 12.84
CA ILE A 20 9.86 -5.03 13.80
C ILE A 20 10.83 -5.81 14.70
N ARG A 21 11.84 -6.47 14.11
CA ARG A 21 12.79 -7.32 14.85
C ARG A 21 13.57 -6.55 15.91
N TRP A 22 13.92 -5.29 15.63
CA TRP A 22 14.70 -4.44 16.52
C TRP A 22 13.84 -3.51 17.38
N GLY A 23 12.51 -3.60 17.28
CA GLY A 23 11.61 -2.74 18.05
C GLY A 23 11.72 -1.26 17.67
N ASP A 24 12.04 -0.95 16.42
CA ASP A 24 12.14 0.42 15.90
C ASP A 24 10.74 1.04 15.74
N GLY A 25 10.19 1.53 16.85
CA GLY A 25 8.86 2.12 16.89
C GLY A 25 8.75 3.43 16.09
N GLU A 26 9.82 4.24 16.06
CA GLU A 26 9.83 5.50 15.32
C GLU A 26 9.81 5.24 13.81
N GLY A 27 10.63 4.31 13.32
CA GLY A 27 10.64 3.89 11.93
C GLY A 27 9.26 3.36 11.47
N LEU A 28 8.64 2.50 12.28
CA LEU A 28 7.30 1.99 12.03
C LEU A 28 6.24 3.10 11.99
N PHE A 29 6.28 4.02 12.96
CA PHE A 29 5.36 5.14 13.02
C PHE A 29 5.47 6.03 11.78
N ASN A 30 6.69 6.37 11.38
CA ASN A 30 6.95 7.20 10.19
C ASN A 30 6.48 6.51 8.91
N LEU A 31 6.80 5.22 8.74
CA LEU A 31 6.35 4.44 7.59
C LEU A 31 4.82 4.44 7.48
N PHE A 32 4.11 4.11 8.56
CA PHE A 32 2.65 4.05 8.53
C PHE A 32 1.99 5.43 8.41
N THR A 33 2.63 6.49 8.91
CA THR A 33 2.16 7.86 8.71
C THR A 33 2.22 8.23 7.22
N ARG A 34 3.32 7.89 6.54
CA ARG A 34 3.48 8.11 5.10
C ARG A 34 2.46 7.31 4.28
N THR A 35 2.25 6.02 4.56
CA THR A 35 1.28 5.22 3.80
C THR A 35 -0.17 5.69 3.98
N ARG A 36 -0.54 6.15 5.18
CA ARG A 36 -1.85 6.79 5.42
C ARG A 36 -2.00 8.11 4.67
N ALA A 37 -0.94 8.90 4.52
CA ALA A 37 -0.98 10.13 3.74
C ALA A 37 -1.25 9.85 2.26
N ILE A 38 -0.56 8.85 1.68
CA ILE A 38 -0.81 8.38 0.31
C ILE A 38 -2.28 7.96 0.15
N ARG A 39 -2.79 7.17 1.10
CA ARG A 39 -4.19 6.74 1.09
C ARG A 39 -5.18 7.91 1.08
N ARG A 40 -4.95 8.92 1.93
CA ARG A 40 -5.79 10.13 1.94
C ARG A 40 -5.73 10.89 0.63
N SER A 41 -4.56 10.95 -0.02
CA SER A 41 -4.42 11.58 -1.34
C SER A 41 -5.26 10.88 -2.39
N ILE A 42 -5.25 9.54 -2.44
CA ILE A 42 -6.07 8.76 -3.37
C ILE A 42 -7.57 9.07 -3.20
N ILE A 43 -8.03 9.15 -1.95
CA ILE A 43 -9.42 9.51 -1.62
C ILE A 43 -9.74 10.95 -2.06
N ALA A 44 -8.83 11.89 -1.79
CA ALA A 44 -9.02 13.29 -2.15
C ALA A 44 -9.12 13.51 -3.67
N GLU A 45 -8.38 12.72 -4.46
CA GLU A 45 -8.44 12.73 -5.94
C GLU A 45 -9.64 11.94 -6.50
N GLY A 46 -10.52 11.41 -5.63
CA GLY A 46 -11.68 10.61 -6.04
C GLY A 46 -11.33 9.27 -6.70
N GLN A 47 -10.08 8.81 -6.57
CA GLN A 47 -9.59 7.56 -7.16
C GLN A 47 -9.84 6.34 -6.26
N GLU A 48 -10.74 6.50 -5.29
CA GLU A 48 -11.12 5.44 -4.37
C GLU A 48 -12.41 4.76 -4.82
N THR A 49 -12.49 3.44 -4.60
CA THR A 49 -13.70 2.65 -4.82
C THR A 49 -14.06 1.83 -3.58
N ALA A 50 -15.34 1.85 -3.21
CA ALA A 50 -15.86 1.07 -2.09
C ALA A 50 -16.00 -0.43 -2.41
N ALA A 51 -15.96 -0.79 -3.70
CA ALA A 51 -16.11 -2.16 -4.14
C ALA A 51 -14.86 -3.00 -3.80
N PRO A 52 -15.03 -4.28 -3.45
CA PRO A 52 -13.92 -5.23 -3.33
C PRO A 52 -13.08 -5.31 -4.62
N ASP A 53 -11.85 -5.80 -4.47
CA ASP A 53 -10.89 -5.95 -5.58
C ASP A 53 -10.69 -4.67 -6.44
N PHE A 54 -10.77 -3.50 -5.80
CA PHE A 54 -10.65 -2.21 -6.48
C PHE A 54 -11.68 -2.00 -7.60
N GLY A 55 -12.86 -2.63 -7.49
CA GLY A 55 -13.93 -2.51 -8.48
C GLY A 55 -13.63 -3.16 -9.83
N ARG A 56 -12.58 -4.00 -9.93
CA ARG A 56 -12.20 -4.66 -11.19
C ARG A 56 -13.28 -5.58 -11.76
N HIS A 57 -14.15 -6.13 -10.92
CA HIS A 57 -15.25 -7.02 -11.30
C HIS A 57 -16.62 -6.31 -11.42
N ALA A 58 -16.65 -4.99 -11.36
CA ALA A 58 -17.93 -4.25 -11.37
C ALA A 58 -18.71 -4.42 -12.69
N GLU A 59 -18.03 -4.72 -13.81
CA GLU A 59 -18.65 -4.93 -15.11
C GLU A 59 -19.22 -6.35 -15.25
N ASP A 60 -18.66 -7.34 -14.54
CA ASP A 60 -19.08 -8.75 -14.60
C ASP A 60 -20.45 -8.99 -13.91
N GLU A 61 -20.91 -8.07 -13.05
CA GLU A 61 -22.20 -8.17 -12.33
C GLU A 61 -23.39 -7.54 -13.09
N LEU A 62 -23.13 -6.85 -14.21
CA LEU A 62 -24.14 -6.11 -14.99
C LEU A 62 -24.71 -6.90 -16.19
N ASP A 63 -24.18 -8.08 -16.47
CA ASP A 63 -24.66 -9.06 -17.48
C ASP A 63 -25.55 -10.16 -16.85
#